data_AF-A0A0K0DFE6-F1
#
_entry.id   AF-A0A0K0DFE6-F1
#
_cell.length_a   1.000
_cell.length_b   1.000
_cell.length_c   1.000
_cell.angle_alpha   90.00
_cell.angle_beta   90.00
_cell.angle_gamma   90.00
#
_symmetry.space_group_name_H-M   'P 1'
#
loop_
_entity.id
_entity.type
_entity.pdbx_description
1 polymer ?
#
loop_
_entity_poly.entity_id
_entity_poly.type
_entity_poly.pdbx_seq_one_letter_code
_entity_poly.pdbx_strand_id
1 'polypeptide(L)'
;MQLNDTVLKHEFELLIRFEEETYPTWGLYQQAVVGNINKQIGDMGAQVKDPIMLSFVVGYDKKVLNAVTELDYMDPVERSWMWSWIKGNKKWHAWNKCKGLTKEEAMQAYIESVRSLEERLPDLLEEWKDDQDPRIPDRNRYVPEEERDEVERITREAKLARRSIPIIGFLTIYLELTPT
;
A
#
# COMPACT_ATOMS: atom_id res chain seq x y z
N MET A 1 -4.62 -23.30 18.95
CA MET A 1 -4.28 -22.14 18.12
C MET A 1 -5.58 -21.51 17.64
N GLN A 2 -6.03 -20.42 18.26
CA GLN A 2 -7.16 -19.66 17.71
C GLN A 2 -6.55 -18.55 16.85
N LEU A 3 -6.69 -18.68 15.54
CA LEU A 3 -6.56 -17.54 14.64
C LEU A 3 -7.58 -16.50 15.10
N ASN A 4 -7.12 -15.34 15.56
CA ASN A 4 -7.99 -14.22 15.88
C ASN A 4 -8.01 -13.25 14.68
N ASP A 5 -9.12 -12.55 14.49
CA ASP A 5 -9.32 -11.67 13.32
C ASP A 5 -8.27 -10.55 13.26
N THR A 6 -7.70 -10.16 14.40
CA THR A 6 -6.66 -9.13 14.50
C THR A 6 -5.34 -9.56 13.87
N VAL A 7 -4.88 -10.79 14.16
CA VAL A 7 -3.65 -11.35 13.56
C VAL A 7 -3.80 -11.47 12.05
N LEU A 8 -4.95 -11.97 11.59
CA LEU A 8 -5.23 -12.06 10.15
C LEU A 8 -5.22 -10.67 9.49
N LYS A 9 -5.82 -9.68 10.13
CA LYS A 9 -5.82 -8.29 9.64
C LYS A 9 -4.40 -7.74 9.51
N HIS A 10 -3.57 -7.89 10.55
CA HIS A 10 -2.20 -7.36 10.54
C HIS A 10 -1.34 -8.02 9.44
N GLU A 11 -1.43 -9.35 9.31
CA GLU A 11 -0.71 -10.09 8.25
C GLU A 11 -1.15 -9.65 6.85
N PHE A 12 -2.44 -9.40 6.66
CA PHE A 12 -2.95 -8.88 5.40
C PHE A 12 -2.45 -7.45 5.11
N GLU A 13 -2.41 -6.58 6.12
CA GLU A 13 -1.90 -5.21 5.95
C GLU A 13 -0.41 -5.18 5.54
N LEU A 14 0.42 -6.11 6.04
CA LEU A 14 1.82 -6.25 5.58
C LEU A 14 1.90 -6.53 4.08
N LEU A 15 1.02 -7.39 3.55
CA LEU A 15 0.95 -7.67 2.11
C LEU A 15 0.55 -6.43 1.29
N ILE A 16 -0.37 -5.62 1.80
CA ILE A 16 -0.78 -4.37 1.14
C ILE A 16 0.39 -3.38 1.11
N ARG A 17 1.11 -3.21 2.22
CA ARG A 17 2.31 -2.35 2.28
C ARG A 17 3.40 -2.80 1.31
N PHE A 18 3.62 -4.11 1.23
CA PHE A 18 4.53 -4.68 0.25
C PHE A 18 4.10 -4.37 -1.20
N GLU A 19 2.81 -4.53 -1.52
CA GLU A 19 2.29 -4.16 -2.85
C GLU A 19 2.58 -2.68 -3.16
N GLU A 20 2.40 -1.78 -2.20
CA GLU A 20 2.67 -0.35 -2.37
C GLU A 20 4.13 -0.04 -2.72
N GLU A 21 5.09 -0.69 -2.07
CA GLU A 21 6.52 -0.55 -2.36
C GLU A 21 6.91 -1.09 -3.75
N THR A 22 6.12 -2.01 -4.32
CA THR A 22 6.46 -2.63 -5.61
C THR A 22 6.01 -1.82 -6.83
N TYR A 23 5.15 -0.81 -6.68
CA TYR A 23 4.63 -0.04 -7.81
C TYR A 23 5.72 0.63 -8.68
N PRO A 24 6.76 1.29 -8.12
CA PRO A 24 7.86 1.86 -8.92
C PRO A 24 8.58 0.79 -9.75
N THR A 25 8.92 -0.33 -9.13
CA THR A 25 9.54 -1.49 -9.78
C THR A 25 8.66 -2.05 -10.91
N TRP A 26 7.34 -2.10 -10.70
CA TRP A 26 6.38 -2.49 -11.73
C TRP A 26 6.40 -1.53 -12.94
N GLY A 27 6.51 -0.21 -12.70
CA GLY A 27 6.59 0.78 -13.76
C GLY A 27 7.82 0.61 -14.65
N LEU A 28 8.98 0.35 -14.04
CA LEU A 28 10.23 0.06 -14.73
C LEU A 28 10.14 -1.21 -15.59
N TYR A 29 9.53 -2.26 -15.03
CA TYR A 29 9.28 -3.50 -15.77
C TYR A 29 8.42 -3.27 -17.01
N GLN A 30 7.33 -2.49 -16.90
CA GLN A 30 6.49 -2.16 -18.05
C GLN A 30 7.26 -1.34 -19.09
N GLN A 31 8.04 -0.36 -18.67
CA GLN A 31 8.87 0.43 -19.58
C GLN A 31 9.91 -0.44 -20.31
N ALA A 32 10.52 -1.40 -19.63
CA ALA A 32 11.47 -2.33 -20.22
C ALA A 32 10.83 -3.25 -21.28
N VAL A 33 9.66 -3.82 -20.98
CA VAL A 33 9.01 -4.80 -21.86
C VAL A 33 8.24 -4.11 -22.99
N VAL A 34 7.39 -3.15 -22.63
CA VAL A 34 6.45 -2.50 -23.54
C VAL A 34 7.05 -1.25 -24.18
N GLY A 35 7.87 -0.50 -23.43
CA GLY A 35 8.36 0.83 -23.83
C GLY A 35 7.47 1.94 -23.28
N ASN A 36 7.52 3.12 -23.92
CA ASN A 36 6.74 4.27 -23.50
C ASN A 36 5.25 3.94 -23.39
N ILE A 37 4.64 4.40 -22.29
CA ILE A 37 3.21 4.24 -22.05
C ILE A 37 2.39 4.81 -23.22
N ASN A 38 1.54 3.96 -23.78
CA ASN A 38 0.62 4.26 -24.88
C ASN A 38 -0.84 4.01 -24.51
N LYS A 39 -1.10 3.58 -23.26
CA LYS A 39 -2.42 3.30 -22.71
C LYS A 39 -2.95 4.51 -21.94
N GLN A 40 -4.24 4.78 -22.09
CA GLN A 40 -4.91 5.77 -21.25
C GLN A 40 -5.07 5.21 -19.83
N ILE A 41 -5.19 6.09 -18.84
CA ILE A 41 -5.22 5.71 -17.42
C ILE A 41 -6.29 4.66 -17.10
N GLY A 42 -7.43 4.73 -17.80
CA GLY A 42 -8.53 3.79 -17.63
C GLY A 42 -8.27 2.37 -18.17
N ASP A 43 -7.36 2.19 -19.13
CA ASP A 43 -7.11 0.88 -19.75
C ASP A 43 -6.34 -0.09 -18.84
N MET A 44 -5.92 0.36 -17.65
CA MET A 44 -5.07 -0.39 -16.71
C MET A 44 -5.81 -0.90 -15.46
N GLY A 45 -7.10 -0.59 -15.30
CA GLY A 45 -7.86 -0.96 -14.10
C GLY A 45 -9.28 -1.48 -14.35
N ALA A 46 -9.90 -1.20 -15.49
CA ALA A 46 -11.24 -1.67 -15.85
C ALA A 46 -11.58 -1.06 -17.20
N GLN A 47 -12.31 -1.77 -18.08
CA GLN A 47 -12.88 -1.11 -19.26
C GLN A 47 -13.63 0.15 -18.80
N VAL A 48 -13.21 1.33 -19.29
CA VAL A 48 -13.84 2.62 -19.01
C VAL A 48 -15.24 2.62 -19.61
N LYS A 49 -16.18 2.00 -18.91
CA LYS A 49 -17.63 2.10 -19.14
C LYS A 49 -18.32 2.65 -17.91
N ASP A 50 -17.56 3.27 -17.01
CA ASP A 50 -18.09 3.78 -15.75
C ASP A 50 -18.47 5.27 -15.89
N PRO A 51 -19.76 5.63 -15.79
CA PRO A 51 -20.24 7.00 -16.00
C PRO A 51 -19.65 8.03 -15.02
N ILE A 52 -19.16 7.57 -13.86
CA ILE A 52 -18.55 8.38 -12.80
C ILE A 52 -17.27 9.07 -13.30
N MET A 53 -16.40 8.33 -14.00
CA MET A 53 -15.13 8.84 -14.50
C MET A 53 -15.31 9.78 -15.70
N LEU A 54 -16.38 9.61 -16.48
CA LEU A 54 -16.74 10.57 -17.53
C LEU A 54 -17.07 11.95 -16.96
N SER A 55 -17.66 12.01 -15.76
CA SER A 55 -18.08 13.27 -15.12
C SER A 55 -16.95 14.10 -14.51
N PHE A 56 -15.81 13.48 -14.19
CA PHE A 56 -14.60 14.21 -13.76
C PHE A 56 -13.85 14.84 -14.94
N VAL A 57 -13.97 14.23 -16.13
CA VAL A 57 -13.35 14.72 -17.37
C VAL A 57 -14.27 15.67 -18.14
N VAL A 58 -15.59 15.52 -17.99
CA VAL A 58 -16.64 16.30 -18.68
C VAL A 58 -17.58 16.85 -17.61
N GLY A 59 -17.47 18.14 -17.30
CA GLY A 59 -18.08 18.85 -16.16
C GLY A 59 -19.43 18.33 -15.60
N TYR A 60 -19.51 18.35 -14.27
CA TYR A 60 -20.56 17.82 -13.39
C TYR A 60 -22.04 18.09 -13.78
N ASP A 61 -22.83 17.02 -13.90
CA ASP A 61 -24.30 17.03 -13.75
C ASP A 61 -24.69 16.33 -12.44
N LYS A 62 -25.48 17.01 -11.59
CA LYS A 62 -25.96 16.53 -10.29
C LYS A 62 -26.81 15.26 -10.38
N LYS A 63 -27.41 14.94 -11.53
CA LYS A 63 -28.17 13.70 -11.72
C LYS A 63 -27.26 12.47 -11.84
N VAL A 64 -26.06 12.64 -12.38
CA VAL A 64 -25.06 11.56 -12.49
C VAL A 64 -24.56 11.21 -11.10
N LEU A 65 -24.27 12.20 -10.24
CA LEU A 65 -23.77 11.99 -8.88
C LEU A 65 -24.71 11.14 -8.00
N ASN A 66 -26.03 11.31 -8.14
CA ASN A 66 -27.00 10.50 -7.39
C ASN A 66 -27.13 9.07 -7.94
N ALA A 67 -26.87 8.84 -9.23
CA ALA A 67 -26.78 7.50 -9.81
C ALA A 67 -25.47 6.79 -9.45
N VAL A 68 -24.38 7.56 -9.24
CA VAL A 68 -23.08 7.06 -8.76
C VAL A 68 -23.19 6.44 -7.36
N THR A 69 -23.93 7.09 -6.47
CA THR A 69 -24.12 6.61 -5.08
C THR A 69 -24.99 5.37 -4.95
N GLU A 70 -25.68 4.98 -6.03
CA GLU A 70 -26.54 3.78 -6.09
C GLU A 70 -25.91 2.61 -6.88
N LEU A 71 -24.71 2.79 -7.46
CA LEU A 71 -24.02 1.73 -8.18
C LEU A 71 -23.40 0.74 -7.20
N ASP A 72 -23.83 -0.52 -7.29
CA ASP A 72 -23.29 -1.62 -6.50
C ASP A 72 -21.82 -1.87 -6.91
N TYR A 73 -20.90 -1.43 -6.05
CA TYR A 73 -19.44 -1.50 -6.24
C TYR A 73 -18.89 -2.93 -6.08
N MET A 74 -19.61 -3.94 -6.54
CA MET A 74 -19.30 -5.35 -6.38
C MET A 74 -19.23 -6.03 -7.75
N ASP A 75 -18.04 -6.45 -8.16
CA ASP A 75 -17.87 -7.50 -9.17
C ASP A 75 -17.81 -8.87 -8.43
N PRO A 76 -18.59 -9.88 -8.86
CA PRO A 76 -18.58 -11.20 -8.24
C PRO A 76 -17.25 -11.98 -8.39
N VAL A 77 -16.35 -11.56 -9.30
CA VAL A 77 -15.03 -12.18 -9.53
C VAL A 77 -13.90 -11.37 -8.89
N GLU A 78 -13.83 -10.05 -9.13
CA GLU A 78 -12.97 -9.11 -8.39
C GLU A 78 -13.81 -8.23 -7.46
N ARG A 79 -13.66 -8.41 -6.14
CA ARG A 79 -14.39 -7.63 -5.14
C ARG A 79 -13.94 -6.15 -5.18
N SER A 80 -14.68 -5.33 -5.93
CA SER A 80 -14.71 -3.85 -6.00
C SER A 80 -13.95 -3.13 -7.13
N TRP A 81 -14.73 -2.57 -8.06
CA TRP A 81 -14.29 -1.73 -9.17
C TRP A 81 -13.46 -0.52 -8.76
N MET A 82 -13.78 0.11 -7.62
CA MET A 82 -13.03 1.25 -7.09
C MET A 82 -11.60 0.85 -6.72
N TRP A 83 -11.42 -0.33 -6.11
CA TRP A 83 -10.11 -0.82 -5.74
C TRP A 83 -9.28 -1.18 -6.97
N SER A 84 -9.88 -1.82 -7.98
CA SER A 84 -9.20 -2.07 -9.26
C SER A 84 -8.80 -0.77 -9.96
N TRP A 85 -9.63 0.28 -9.90
CA TRP A 85 -9.29 1.62 -10.40
C TRP A 85 -8.13 2.27 -9.63
N ILE A 86 -8.15 2.27 -8.29
CA ILE A 86 -7.07 2.83 -7.46
C ILE A 86 -5.73 2.14 -7.77
N LYS A 87 -5.72 0.80 -7.82
CA LYS A 87 -4.51 0.01 -8.12
C LYS A 87 -4.04 0.25 -9.56
N GLY A 88 -4.97 0.31 -10.52
CA GLY A 88 -4.69 0.64 -11.92
C GLY A 88 -4.03 2.02 -12.06
N ASN A 89 -4.54 3.03 -11.35
CA ASN A 89 -3.98 4.38 -11.34
C ASN A 89 -2.56 4.41 -10.76
N LYS A 90 -2.30 3.75 -9.62
CA LYS A 90 -0.96 3.69 -9.02
C LYS A 90 0.05 3.08 -10.00
N LYS A 91 -0.33 1.97 -10.66
CA LYS A 91 0.44 1.33 -11.73
C LYS A 91 0.70 2.28 -12.91
N TRP A 92 -0.35 2.94 -13.40
CA TRP A 92 -0.23 3.88 -14.51
C TRP A 92 0.73 5.03 -14.21
N HIS A 93 0.62 5.64 -13.02
CA HIS A 93 1.53 6.70 -12.61
C HIS A 93 2.97 6.21 -12.47
N ALA A 94 3.18 5.01 -11.94
CA ALA A 94 4.52 4.43 -11.85
C ALA A 94 5.15 4.22 -13.23
N TRP A 95 4.41 3.65 -14.21
CA TRP A 95 4.91 3.49 -15.57
C TRP A 95 5.09 4.82 -16.31
N ASN A 96 4.15 5.77 -16.15
CA ASN A 96 4.25 7.07 -16.79
C ASN A 96 5.47 7.88 -16.29
N LYS A 97 5.89 7.70 -15.03
CA LYS A 97 7.15 8.30 -14.51
C LYS A 97 8.40 7.79 -15.23
N CYS A 98 8.36 6.59 -15.81
CA CYS A 98 9.46 5.98 -16.56
C CYS A 98 9.47 6.38 -18.04
N LYS A 99 8.49 7.18 -18.50
CA LYS A 99 8.39 7.60 -19.90
C LYS A 99 9.64 8.38 -20.32
N GLY A 100 10.19 8.02 -21.47
CA GLY A 100 11.42 8.60 -22.02
C GLY A 100 12.67 7.79 -21.76
N LEU A 101 12.64 6.81 -20.83
CA LEU A 101 13.72 5.84 -20.70
C LEU A 101 13.74 4.89 -21.89
N THR A 102 14.94 4.53 -22.34
CA THR A 102 15.12 3.40 -23.26
C THR A 102 14.77 2.10 -22.54
N LYS A 103 14.57 1.01 -23.31
CA LYS A 103 14.27 -0.28 -22.71
C LYS A 103 15.46 -0.80 -21.90
N GLU A 104 16.67 -0.54 -22.37
CA GLU A 104 17.92 -0.93 -21.73
C GLU A 104 18.13 -0.22 -20.39
N GLU A 105 17.94 1.11 -20.36
CA GLU A 105 17.98 1.87 -19.11
C GLU A 105 16.90 1.41 -18.13
N ALA A 106 15.68 1.14 -18.61
CA ALA A 106 14.59 0.64 -17.78
C ALA A 106 14.88 -0.76 -17.22
N MET A 107 15.51 -1.65 -17.99
CA MET A 107 15.93 -2.98 -17.52
C MET A 107 16.99 -2.87 -16.41
N GLN A 108 18.00 -2.02 -16.61
CA GLN A 108 19.04 -1.81 -15.58
C GLN A 108 18.43 -1.23 -14.29
N ALA A 109 17.63 -0.18 -14.42
CA ALA A 109 16.95 0.44 -13.29
C ALA A 109 15.99 -0.53 -12.58
N TYR A 110 15.30 -1.42 -13.32
CA TYR A 110 14.47 -2.47 -12.73
C TYR A 110 15.29 -3.40 -11.83
N ILE A 111 16.43 -3.91 -12.32
CA ILE A 111 17.30 -4.81 -11.56
C ILE A 111 17.84 -4.12 -10.30
N GLU A 112 18.28 -2.86 -10.43
CA GLU A 112 18.73 -2.05 -9.30
C GLU A 112 17.61 -1.79 -8.28
N SER A 113 16.40 -1.52 -8.75
CA SER A 113 15.21 -1.33 -7.90
C SER A 113 14.84 -2.58 -7.12
N VAL A 114 14.90 -3.77 -7.75
CA VAL A 114 14.65 -5.05 -7.09
C VAL A 114 15.70 -5.29 -6.00
N ARG A 115 16.99 -5.14 -6.32
CA ARG A 115 18.09 -5.33 -5.35
C ARG A 115 17.96 -4.39 -4.15
N SER A 116 17.66 -3.11 -4.42
CA SER A 116 17.44 -2.13 -3.36
C SER A 116 16.22 -2.47 -2.50
N LEU A 117 15.14 -2.99 -3.10
CA LEU A 117 13.97 -3.42 -2.34
C LEU A 117 14.28 -4.65 -1.49
N GLU A 118 14.99 -5.64 -2.03
CA GLU A 118 15.43 -6.83 -1.28
C GLU A 118 16.30 -6.47 -0.07
N GLU A 119 17.21 -5.50 -0.23
CA GLU A 119 18.05 -5.00 0.87
C GLU A 119 17.24 -4.30 1.96
N ARG A 120 16.26 -3.47 1.58
CA ARG A 120 15.42 -2.72 2.53
C ARG A 120 14.29 -3.54 3.14
N LEU A 121 13.90 -4.66 2.53
CA LEU A 121 12.72 -5.43 2.92
C LEU A 121 12.73 -5.85 4.40
N PRO A 122 13.85 -6.33 5.00
CA PRO A 122 13.87 -6.66 6.42
C PRO A 122 13.54 -5.47 7.33
N ASP A 123 14.09 -4.29 7.04
CA ASP A 123 13.86 -3.08 7.83
C ASP A 123 12.43 -2.58 7.65
N LEU A 124 11.92 -2.57 6.41
CA LEU A 124 10.53 -2.22 6.10
C LEU A 124 9.54 -3.13 6.83
N LEU A 125 9.81 -4.45 6.86
CA LEU A 125 8.96 -5.39 7.59
C LEU A 125 8.93 -5.08 9.09
N GLU A 126 10.05 -4.70 9.70
CA GLU A 126 10.08 -4.31 11.11
C GLU A 126 9.40 -2.97 11.36
N GLU A 127 9.51 -2.00 10.44
CA GLU A 127 8.75 -0.75 10.50
C GLU A 127 7.25 -0.97 10.37
N TRP A 128 6.81 -1.80 9.43
CA TRP A 128 5.38 -2.07 9.26
C TRP A 128 4.81 -2.85 10.45
N LYS A 129 5.59 -3.76 11.05
CA LYS A 129 5.20 -4.40 12.31
C LYS A 129 5.15 -3.41 13.48
N ASP A 130 6.04 -2.42 13.52
CA ASP A 130 5.99 -1.34 14.51
C ASP A 130 4.68 -0.56 14.37
N ASP A 131 4.29 -0.21 13.14
CA ASP A 131 3.05 0.54 12.85
C ASP A 131 1.77 -0.22 13.27
N GLN A 132 1.83 -1.55 13.46
CA GLN A 132 0.72 -2.39 13.92
C GLN A 132 0.69 -2.58 15.45
N ASP A 133 1.72 -2.13 16.17
CA ASP A 133 1.78 -2.29 17.63
C ASP A 133 1.04 -1.15 18.33
N PRO A 134 -0.03 -1.42 19.10
CA PRO A 134 -0.82 -0.36 19.74
C PRO A 134 -0.04 0.44 20.81
N ARG A 135 1.13 -0.06 21.24
CA ARG A 135 2.02 0.66 22.17
C ARG A 135 2.88 1.72 21.47
N ILE A 136 3.00 1.63 20.14
CA ILE A 136 3.79 2.56 19.33
C ILE A 136 2.85 3.67 18.82
N PRO A 137 3.13 4.94 19.11
CA PRO A 137 2.34 6.05 18.58
C PRO A 137 2.29 6.04 17.05
N ASP A 138 1.13 6.36 16.47
CA ASP A 138 0.98 6.52 15.03
C ASP A 138 2.00 7.54 14.50
N ARG A 139 2.83 7.11 13.54
CA ARG A 139 3.86 7.94 12.90
C ARG A 139 3.29 9.21 12.26
N ASN A 140 2.04 9.20 11.82
CA ASN A 140 1.38 10.34 11.18
C ASN A 140 0.66 11.26 12.17
N ARG A 141 0.67 10.95 13.47
CA ARG A 141 0.05 11.79 14.50
C ARG A 141 0.86 13.08 14.68
N TYR A 142 0.16 14.21 14.75
CA TYR A 142 0.77 15.47 15.15
C TYR A 142 1.22 15.41 16.62
N VAL A 143 2.47 15.80 16.89
CA VAL A 143 3.07 15.86 18.23
C VAL A 143 3.53 17.30 18.50
N PRO A 144 3.00 17.97 19.54
CA PRO A 144 3.47 19.27 20.00
C PRO A 144 4.98 19.26 20.32
N GLU A 145 5.64 20.41 20.21
CA GLU A 145 7.10 20.51 20.42
C GLU A 145 7.53 20.06 21.80
N GLU A 146 6.71 20.39 22.80
CA GLU A 146 6.93 20.09 24.20
C GLU A 146 6.85 18.58 24.49
N GLU A 147 6.16 17.81 23.64
CA GLU A 147 5.95 16.37 23.80
C GLU A 147 6.89 15.53 22.93
N ARG A 148 7.65 16.13 22.00
CA ARG A 148 8.44 15.39 21.00
C ARG A 148 9.46 14.44 21.63
N ASP A 149 10.25 14.91 22.59
CA ASP A 149 11.28 14.11 23.24
C ASP A 149 10.68 12.93 24.02
N GLU A 150 9.55 13.17 24.67
CA GLU A 150 8.82 12.14 25.43
C GLU A 150 8.22 11.09 24.50
N VAL A 151 7.55 11.52 23.42
CA VAL A 151 7.01 10.61 22.41
C VAL A 151 8.13 9.83 21.74
N GLU A 152 9.27 10.44 21.43
CA GLU A 152 10.42 9.75 20.85
C GLU A 152 10.98 8.70 21.82
N ARG A 153 11.09 9.02 23.11
CA ARG A 153 11.51 8.07 24.15
C ARG A 153 10.56 6.88 24.23
N ILE A 154 9.25 7.13 24.39
CA ILE A 154 8.22 6.09 24.46
C ILE A 154 8.26 5.22 23.19
N THR A 155 8.34 5.84 22.02
CA THR A 155 8.41 5.14 20.73
C THR A 155 9.64 4.23 20.66
N ARG A 156 10.80 4.73 21.06
CA ARG A 156 12.05 3.96 21.05
C ARG A 156 11.98 2.77 22.00
N GLU A 157 11.49 2.97 23.21
CA GLU A 157 11.32 1.90 24.20
C GLU A 157 10.32 0.84 23.74
N ALA A 158 9.18 1.24 23.18
CA ALA A 158 8.17 0.34 22.64
C ALA A 158 8.70 -0.48 21.45
N LYS A 159 9.44 0.15 20.52
CA LYS A 159 10.09 -0.53 19.39
C LYS A 159 11.11 -1.56 19.87
N LEU A 160 11.96 -1.19 20.83
CA LEU A 160 12.94 -2.10 21.43
C LEU A 160 12.26 -3.27 22.13
N ALA A 161 11.19 -3.03 22.89
CA ALA A 161 10.42 -4.06 23.57
C ALA A 161 9.72 -5.02 22.59
N ARG A 162 9.21 -4.54 21.46
CA ARG A 162 8.63 -5.41 20.42
C ARG A 162 9.70 -6.28 19.76
N ARG A 163 10.85 -5.69 19.41
CA ARG A 163 11.94 -6.36 18.67
C ARG A 163 12.78 -7.29 19.54
N SER A 164 12.79 -7.11 20.86
CA SER A 164 13.51 -7.97 21.81
C SER A 164 12.80 -9.29 22.10
N ILE A 165 11.51 -9.41 21.73
CA ILE A 165 10.77 -10.67 21.84
C ILE A 165 11.28 -11.60 20.71
N PRO A 166 11.94 -12.72 21.03
CA PRO A 166 12.43 -13.63 20.01
C PRO A 166 11.28 -14.14 19.15
N ILE A 167 11.54 -14.29 17.85
CA ILE A 167 10.61 -14.87 16.87
C ILE A 167 10.44 -16.38 17.18
N ILE A 168 9.79 -16.69 18.29
CA ILE A 168 9.12 -17.97 18.49
C ILE A 168 7.71 -17.70 17.98
N GLY A 169 7.46 -18.21 16.77
CA GLY A 169 6.43 -17.73 15.83
C GLY A 169 5.18 -17.13 16.45
N PHE A 170 4.91 -15.86 16.09
CA PHE A 170 3.60 -15.20 15.96
C PHE A 170 2.52 -15.35 17.07
N LEU A 171 2.76 -16.05 18.18
CA LEU A 171 1.69 -16.51 19.08
C LEU A 171 1.87 -16.17 20.57
N THR A 172 2.98 -15.59 21.01
CA THR A 172 3.25 -15.51 22.46
C THR A 172 2.82 -14.21 23.14
N ILE A 173 2.43 -13.15 22.42
CA ILE A 173 2.11 -11.85 23.05
C ILE A 173 0.63 -11.75 23.51
N TYR A 174 -0.26 -12.61 23.03
CA TYR A 174 -1.70 -12.48 23.34
C TYR A 174 -2.15 -13.03 24.71
N LEU A 175 -1.28 -13.68 25.49
CA LEU A 175 -1.67 -14.33 26.76
C LEU A 175 -1.48 -13.48 28.02
N GLU A 176 -0.80 -12.32 27.96
CA GLU A 176 -0.49 -11.55 29.18
C GLU A 176 -1.38 -10.30 29.42
N LEU A 177 -2.29 -9.94 28.51
CA LEU A 177 -3.05 -8.67 28.62
C LEU A 177 -4.58 -8.81 28.72
N THR A 178 -5.13 -10.01 28.95
CA THR A 178 -6.56 -10.15 29.31
C THR A 178 -6.70 -10.70 30.73
N PRO A 179 -7.18 -9.93 31.72
CA PRO A 179 -7.59 -10.49 32.99
C PRO A 179 -8.81 -11.41 32.76
N THR A 180 -8.77 -12.59 33.39
CA THR A 180 -9.86 -13.57 33.48
C THR A 180 -11.13 -13.01 34.12
#